data_AF-A0A0U1P308-F1
#
_entry.id   AF-A0A0U1P308-F1
#
_cell.length_a   1.000
_cell.length_b   1.000
_cell.length_c   1.000
_cell.angle_alpha   90.00
_cell.angle_beta   90.00
_cell.angle_gamma   90.00
#
_symmetry.space_group_name_H-M   'P 1'
#
loop_
_entity.id
_entity.type
_entity.pdbx_description
1 polymer ?
#
loop_
_entity_poly.entity_id
_entity_poly.type
_entity_poly.pdbx_seq_one_letter_code
_entity_poly.pdbx_strand_id
1 'polypeptide(L)' 'MFMQITDTNSNLLMIIKVLRNEMILTGMKEGLKSEKTLAISQKLDIFISRYQSIQSKI' A
#
# COMPACT_ATOMS: atom_id res chain seq x y z
N MET A 1 -19.91 14.33 5.57
CA MET A 1 -18.61 14.50 6.26
C MET A 1 -17.53 14.56 5.18
N PHE A 2 -17.10 15.77 4.82
CA PHE A 2 -16.06 15.98 3.81
C PHE A 2 -14.73 16.13 4.53
N MET A 3 -13.90 15.10 4.52
CA MET A 3 -12.52 15.24 4.95
C MET A 3 -11.74 15.73 3.74
N GLN A 4 -11.36 17.01 3.75
CA GLN A 4 -10.37 17.53 2.81
C GLN A 4 -9.05 16.83 3.11
N ILE A 5 -8.64 15.89 2.25
CA ILE A 5 -7.35 15.21 2.38
C ILE A 5 -6.33 16.03 1.60
N THR A 6 -5.78 17.05 2.25
CA THR A 6 -4.68 17.88 1.74
C THR A 6 -3.30 17.38 2.20
N ASP A 7 -3.23 16.20 2.84
CA ASP A 7 -2.00 15.65 3.39
C ASP A 7 -1.51 14.44 2.58
N THR A 8 -0.39 14.61 1.87
CA THR A 8 0.23 13.58 1.03
C THR A 8 0.58 12.31 1.81
N ASN A 9 0.90 12.42 3.10
CA ASN A 9 1.20 11.25 3.95
C ASN A 9 -0.06 10.44 4.23
N SER A 10 -1.18 11.11 4.50
CA SER A 10 -2.48 10.48 4.71
C SER A 10 -2.95 9.70 3.48
N ASN A 11 -2.72 10.25 2.29
CA ASN A 11 -3.00 9.57 1.01
C ASN A 11 -2.13 8.33 0.81
N LEU A 12 -0.83 8.42 1.06
CA LEU A 12 0.08 7.27 0.94
C LEU A 12 -0.27 6.16 1.93
N LEU A 13 -0.56 6.52 3.18
CA LEU A 13 -0.97 5.55 4.20
C LEU A 13 -2.28 4.85 3.84
N MET A 14 -3.24 5.58 3.25
CA MET A 14 -4.49 4.98 2.75
C MET A 14 -4.21 3.97 1.62
N ILE A 15 -3.37 4.33 0.65
CA ILE A 15 -2.99 3.43 -0.46
C ILE A 15 -2.30 2.17 0.07
N ILE A 16 -1.38 2.30 1.02
CA ILE A 16 -0.70 1.16 1.67
C ILE A 16 -1.73 0.22 2.32
N LYS A 17 -2.70 0.76 3.05
CA LYS A 17 -3.75 -0.05 3.70
C LYS A 17 -4.62 -0.80 2.70
N VAL A 18 -5.00 -0.15 1.59
CA VAL A 18 -5.79 -0.76 0.52
C VAL A 18 -5.00 -1.90 -0.14
N LEU A 19 -3.77 -1.62 -0.57
CA LEU A 19 -2.91 -2.62 -1.24
C LEU A 19 -2.59 -3.81 -0.33
N ARG A 20 -2.38 -3.59 0.97
CA ARG A 20 -2.20 -4.68 1.94
C ARG A 20 -3.41 -5.61 1.99
N ASN A 21 -4.61 -5.04 2.06
CA ASN A 21 -5.83 -5.85 2.09
C ASN A 21 -6.01 -6.62 0.78
N GLU A 22 -5.74 -5.98 -0.36
CA GLU A 22 -5.77 -6.62 -1.67
C GLU A 22 -4.78 -7.78 -1.77
N MET A 23 -3.56 -7.61 -1.25
CA MET A 23 -2.54 -8.65 -1.21
C MET A 23 -2.98 -9.86 -0.38
N ILE A 24 -3.58 -9.62 0.80
CA ILE A 24 -4.07 -10.68 1.67
C ILE A 24 -5.20 -11.45 0.98
N LEU A 25 -6.20 -10.74 0.45
CA LEU A 25 -7.33 -11.38 -0.23
C LEU A 25 -6.89 -12.16 -1.46
N THR A 26 -6.00 -11.59 -2.28
CA THR A 26 -5.44 -12.26 -3.46
C THR A 26 -4.57 -13.45 -3.06
N GLY A 27 -3.76 -13.31 -2.01
CA GLY A 27 -2.91 -14.37 -1.48
C GLY A 27 -3.72 -15.55 -0.91
N MET A 28 -4.87 -15.28 -0.29
CA MET A 28 -5.80 -16.31 0.17
C MET A 28 -6.52 -17.02 -0.99
N LYS A 29 -6.78 -16.31 -2.10
CA LYS A 29 -7.53 -16.82 -3.25
C LYS A 29 -6.66 -17.55 -4.28
N GLU A 30 -5.50 -16.98 -4.60
CA GLU A 30 -4.62 -17.40 -5.71
C GLU A 30 -3.27 -17.93 -5.21
N GLY A 31 -2.96 -17.76 -3.92
CA GLY A 31 -1.70 -18.16 -3.31
C GLY A 31 -0.65 -17.04 -3.31
N LEU A 32 0.22 -17.05 -2.30
CA LEU A 32 1.25 -16.02 -2.10
C LEU A 32 2.31 -15.97 -3.21
N LYS A 33 2.46 -17.04 -3.97
CA LYS A 33 3.38 -17.14 -5.11
C LYS A 33 2.72 -16.84 -6.46
N SER A 34 1.43 -16.51 -6.48
CA SER A 34 0.76 -16.10 -7.71
C SER A 34 1.38 -14.82 -8.24
N GLU A 35 1.48 -14.69 -9.57
CA GLU A 35 1.99 -13.47 -10.19
C GLU A 35 1.22 -12.22 -9.74
N LYS A 36 -0.09 -12.35 -9.50
CA LYS A 36 -0.92 -11.27 -8.98
C LYS A 36 -0.52 -10.88 -7.56
N THR A 37 -0.37 -11.83 -6.65
CA THR A 37 0.06 -11.51 -5.28
C THR A 37 1.47 -10.91 -5.26
N LEU A 38 2.37 -11.39 -6.11
CA LEU A 38 3.73 -10.84 -6.24
C LEU A 38 3.70 -9.40 -6.79
N ALA A 39 2.90 -9.12 -7.80
CA ALA A 39 2.74 -7.77 -8.36
C ALA A 39 2.17 -6.79 -7.32
N ILE A 40 1.18 -7.22 -6.54
CA ILE A 40 0.62 -6.39 -5.45
C ILE A 40 1.68 -6.16 -4.36
N SER A 41 2.46 -7.18 -3.99
CA SER A 41 3.56 -7.07 -3.02
C SER A 41 4.60 -6.04 -3.46
N GLN A 42 5.08 -6.12 -4.69
CA GLN A 42 6.05 -5.18 -5.24
C GLN A 42 5.51 -3.74 -5.25
N LYS A 43 4.23 -3.58 -5.61
CA LYS A 43 3.57 -2.28 -5.58
C LYS A 43 3.48 -1.74 -4.15
N LEU A 44 3.11 -2.59 -3.19
CA LEU A 44 3.04 -2.24 -1.77
C LEU A 44 4.40 -1.75 -1.25
N ASP A 45 5.49 -2.43 -1.61
CA ASP A 45 6.85 -2.06 -1.22
C ASP A 45 7.24 -0.66 -1.71
N ILE A 46 6.88 -0.31 -2.94
CA ILE A 46 7.13 1.04 -3.50
C ILE A 46 6.42 2.11 -2.67
N PHE A 47 5.16 1.89 -2.31
CA PHE A 47 4.40 2.86 -1.51
C PHE A 47 4.90 2.96 -0.07
N ILE A 48 5.29 1.84 0.54
CA ILE A 48 5.91 1.82 1.86
C ILE A 48 7.23 2.60 1.84
N SER A 49 8.09 2.35 0.86
CA SER A 49 9.37 3.05 0.70
C SER A 49 9.16 4.56 0.54
N ARG A 50 8.19 4.99 -0.27
CA ARG A 50 7.83 6.41 -0.42
C ARG A 50 7.35 7.03 0.89
N TYR A 51 6.47 6.33 1.61
CA TYR A 51 5.96 6.80 2.89
C TYR A 51 7.07 6.95 3.93
N GLN A 52 7.95 5.94 4.03
CA GLN A 52 9.11 5.96 4.92
C GLN A 52 10.10 7.07 4.57
N SER A 53 10.36 7.30 3.27
CA SER A 53 11.25 8.38 2.82
C SER A 53 10.75 9.76 3.21
N ILE A 54 9.43 9.97 3.27
CA ILE A 54 8.86 11.26 3.68
C ILE A 54 8.95 11.42 5.21
N GLN A 55 8.67 10.35 5.95
CA GLN A 55 8.79 10.33 7.42
C GLN A 55 10.24 10.49 7.91
N SER A 56 11.21 9.94 7.18
CA SER A 56 12.64 10.01 7.53
C SER A 56 13.29 11.38 7.25
N LYS A 57 12.57 12.32 6.62
CA LYS A 57 13.07 13.69 6.35
C LYS A 57 12.73 14.70 7.46
N ILE A 58 12.27 14.24 8.62
CA ILE A 58 11.92 15.05 9.79
C ILE A 58 12.92 14.79 10.90
#